data_AF-V4ITA1-F1
#
_entry.id   AF-V4ITA1-F1
#
_cell.length_a   1.000
_cell.length_b   1.000
_cell.length_c   1.000
_cell.angle_alpha   90.00
_cell.angle_beta   90.00
_cell.angle_gamma   90.00
#
_symmetry.space_group_name_H-M   'P 1'
#
loop_
_entity.id
_entity.type
_entity.pdbx_description
1 polymer ?
#
loop_
_entity_poly.entity_id
_entity_poly.type
_entity_poly.pdbx_seq_one_letter_code
_entity_poly.pdbx_strand_id
1 'polypeptide(L)' 'MANETHLRYLMLLLEHQELCVCEMTHAIGASQPHISRHLAHLRELRLVSDRHEEAVRE' A
#
# COMPACT_ATOMS: atom_id res chain seq x y z
N MET A 1 -1.15 14.06 10.59
CA MET A 1 -1.07 13.88 9.12
C MET A 1 -0.85 12.42 8.73
N ALA A 2 0.15 11.70 9.28
CA ALA A 2 0.37 10.29 8.95
C ALA A 2 -0.85 9.36 9.18
N ASN A 3 -1.62 9.57 10.25
CA ASN A 3 -2.79 8.74 10.56
C ASN A 3 -3.92 8.85 9.52
N GLU A 4 -4.12 10.02 8.92
CA GLU A 4 -5.14 10.21 7.88
C GLU A 4 -4.75 9.45 6.60
N THR A 5 -3.47 9.49 6.24
CA THR A 5 -2.94 8.73 5.10
C THR A 5 -3.02 7.21 5.35
N HIS A 6 -2.74 6.75 6.57
CA HIS A 6 -2.90 5.34 6.94
C HIS A 6 -4.33 4.85 6.80
N LEU A 7 -5.31 5.63 7.27
CA LEU A 7 -6.73 5.28 7.13
C LEU A 7 -7.10 5.12 5.65
N ARG A 8 -6.60 6.02 4.80
CA ARG A 8 -6.85 5.98 3.36
C ARG A 8 -6.28 4.74 2.69
N TYR A 9 -5.05 4.33 3.05
CA TYR A 9 -4.48 3.06 2.55
C TYR A 9 -5.31 1.85 2.99
N LEU A 10 -5.73 1.81 4.25
CA LEU A 10 -6.54 0.70 4.78
C LEU A 10 -7.92 0.65 4.12
N MET A 11 -8.57 1.79 3.90
CA MET A 11 -9.85 1.86 3.19
C MET A 11 -9.74 1.32 1.76
N LEU A 12 -8.69 1.71 1.03
CA LEU A 12 -8.45 1.19 -0.32
C LEU A 12 -8.21 -0.32 -0.33
N LEU A 13 -7.46 -0.84 0.64
CA LEU A 13 -7.22 -2.28 0.76
C LEU A 13 -8.50 -3.04 1.15
N LEU A 14 -9.36 -2.47 1.98
CA LEU A 14 -10.67 -3.05 2.30
C LEU A 14 -11.58 -3.14 1.07
N GLU A 15 -11.55 -2.11 0.22
CA GLU A 15 -12.36 -2.04 -1.01
C GLU A 15 -11.85 -2.98 -2.12
N HIS A 16 -10.52 -3.05 -2.31
CA HIS A 16 -9.91 -3.76 -3.44
C HIS A 16 -9.29 -5.11 -3.10
N GLN A 17 -9.23 -5.49 -1.81
CA GLN A 17 -8.58 -6.70 -1.26
C GLN A 17 -7.05 -6.73 -1.40
N GLU A 18 -6.52 -6.33 -2.55
CA GLU A 18 -5.10 -6.17 -2.82
C GLU A 18 -4.86 -5.05 -3.81
N LEU A 19 -3.77 -4.31 -3.63
CA LEU A 19 -3.32 -3.26 -4.53
C LEU A 19 -1.80 -3.24 -4.60
N CYS A 20 -1.26 -3.07 -5.79
CA CYS A 20 0.16 -2.80 -5.94
C CYS A 20 0.48 -1.35 -5.57
N VAL A 21 1.76 -1.07 -5.29
CA VAL A 21 2.22 0.27 -4.91
C VAL A 21 1.98 1.31 -6.01
N CYS A 22 2.00 0.91 -7.28
CA CYS A 22 1.71 1.79 -8.41
C CYS A 22 0.24 2.23 -8.43
N GLU A 23 -0.70 1.32 -8.18
CA GLU A 23 -2.14 1.63 -8.09
C GLU A 23 -2.41 2.54 -6.90
N MET A 24 -1.79 2.27 -5.74
CA MET A 24 -1.89 3.16 -4.59
C MET A 24 -1.32 4.56 -4.89
N THR A 25 -0.21 4.64 -5.64
CA THR A 25 0.36 5.92 -6.09
C THR A 25 -0.64 6.72 -6.91
N HIS A 26 -1.33 6.06 -7.84
CA HIS A 26 -2.35 6.69 -8.65
C HIS A 26 -3.57 7.14 -7.82
N ALA A 27 -4.08 6.27 -6.95
CA ALA A 27 -5.29 6.53 -6.16
C ALA A 27 -5.08 7.60 -5.07
N ILE A 28 -3.90 7.63 -4.44
CA ILE A 28 -3.58 8.56 -3.34
C ILE A 28 -2.96 9.87 -3.85
N GLY A 29 -2.36 9.87 -5.05
CA GLY A 29 -1.69 11.04 -5.60
C GLY A 29 -0.38 11.40 -4.89
N ALA A 30 0.25 10.43 -4.22
CA ALA A 30 1.53 10.59 -3.53
C ALA A 30 2.60 9.74 -4.20
N SER A 31 3.86 10.15 -4.10
CA SER A 31 4.97 9.41 -4.71
C SER A 31 5.15 8.01 -4.10
N GLN A 32 5.61 7.06 -4.92
CA GLN A 32 5.89 5.70 -4.49
C GLN A 32 6.83 5.62 -3.26
N PRO A 33 7.95 6.37 -3.14
CA PRO A 33 8.79 6.35 -1.94
C PRO A 33 8.05 6.78 -0.67
N HIS A 34 7.11 7.72 -0.80
CA HIS A 34 6.26 8.15 0.31
C HIS A 34 5.35 7.01 0.74
N ILE A 35 4.64 6.39 -0.22
CA ILE A 35 3.71 5.28 0.05
C ILE A 35 4.44 4.07 0.63
N SER A 36 5.55 3.64 0.04
CA SER A 36 6.33 2.51 0.55
C SER A 36 6.77 2.68 2.00
N ARG A 37 7.14 3.90 2.42
CA ARG A 37 7.50 4.18 3.81
C ARG A 37 6.31 4.01 4.75
N HIS A 38 5.13 4.46 4.37
CA HIS A 38 3.92 4.27 5.18
C HIS A 38 3.49 2.81 5.24
N LEU A 39 3.54 2.10 4.11
CA LEU A 39 3.24 0.66 4.07
C LEU A 39 4.22 -0.14 4.93
N ALA A 40 5.51 0.23 4.95
CA ALA A 40 6.48 -0.38 5.86
C ALA A 40 6.07 -0.23 7.33
N HIS A 41 5.64 0.96 7.73
CA HIS A 41 5.18 1.18 9.09
C HIS A 41 3.89 0.40 9.42
N LEU A 42 2.95 0.31 8.49
CA LEU A 42 1.75 -0.51 8.65
C LEU A 42 2.07 -2.02 8.72
N ARG A 43 3.12 -2.48 8.03
CA ARG A 43 3.62 -3.86 8.16
C ARG A 43 4.26 -4.12 9.52
N GLU A 44 5.01 -3.17 10.08
CA GLU A 44 5.56 -3.27 11.45
C GLU A 44 4.44 -3.44 12.48
N LEU A 45 3.31 -2.75 12.27
CA LEU A 45 2.09 -2.87 13.08
C LEU A 45 1.24 -4.10 12.75
N ARG A 46 1.66 -4.91 11.77
CA ARG A 46 0.93 -6.10 11.26
C ARG A 46 -0.49 -5.80 10.76
N LEU A 47 -0.72 -4.59 10.28
CA LEU A 47 -2.02 -4.17 9.72
C LEU A 47 -2.15 -4.48 8.24
N VAL A 48 -1.02 -4.63 7.54
CA VAL A 48 -0.96 -4.99 6.12
C VAL A 48 0.16 -6.01 5.91
N SER A 49 0.07 -6.75 4.82
CA SER A 49 1.11 -7.65 4.33
C SER A 49 1.45 -7.29 2.88
N ASP A 50 2.68 -7.55 2.46
CA ASP A 50 3.05 -7.48 1.05
C ASP A 50 3.05 -8.90 0.44
N ARG A 51 2.68 -8.96 -0.84
CA ARG A 51 2.86 -10.14 -1.68
C ARG A 51 3.78 -9.75 -2.82
N HIS A 52 4.92 -10.43 -2.92
CA HIS A 52 5.75 -10.35 -4.11
C HIS A 52 5.29 -11.45 -5.07
N GLU A 53 4.56 -11.08 -6.12
CA GLU A 53 4.41 -11.95 -7.26
C GLU A 53 5.71 -11.92 -8.06
N GLU A 54 6.46 -13.02 -8.02
CA GLU A 54 7.45 -13.28 -9.06
C GLU A 54 6.69 -13.43 -10.36
N ALA A 55 6.85 -12.48 -11.27
CA ALA A 55 6.34 -12.62 -12.62
C ALA A 55 6.92 -13.92 -13.19
N VAL A 56 6.08 -14.96 -13.26
CA VAL A 56 6.41 -16.20 -13.97
C VAL A 56 6.66 -15.76 -15.40
N ARG A 57 7.95 -15.75 -15.78
CA ARG A 57 8.38 -15.52 -17.16
C ARG A 57 8.00 -16.78 -17.92
N GLU A 58 6.83 -16.77 -18.56
CA GLU A 58 6.51 -17.70 -19.65
C GLU A 58 7.25 -17.28 -20.93
#